data_AF-A0A959Q1W7-F1
#
_entry.id   AF-A0A959Q1W7-F1
#
_cell.length_a   1.000
_cell.length_b   1.000
_cell.length_c   1.000
_cell.angle_alpha   90.00
_cell.angle_beta   90.00
_cell.angle_gamma   90.00
#
_symmetry.space_group_name_H-M   'P 1'
#
loop_
_entity.id
_entity.type
_entity.pdbx_description
1 polymer ?
#
loop_
_entity_poly.entity_id
_entity_poly.type
_entity_poly.pdbx_seq_one_letter_code
_entity_poly.pdbx_strand_id
1 'polypeptide(L)'
;MKFLIYLGFILFAILPQACNKQQLSDMVLGNVTGINNSSSCTDVEDYDLSRGQCTETLGWDSEVTISISGTTRTITSNGIPDHLVGLFGNKAGALNPNAIRPQQATYRITTQPSKKGTLTWLFDPSSGPRYSFGMMLNGVEMDPEAAEPWPHTRPINFNNVNWAWNLDAMSVNLGLDCNNAHVQPTGKYHYHGSPMLYLEQLNASAAKMTLVGYAADGFPVYYKYGYSDADNARSALINLSSSYRLKSGERPGDGITAPCGNYSGIYTADYEYVSGLGDLDECNGRTGVTPEYPEGTYYYVITDIYPFISRCLTGTPSNDFKLR
;
A
#
# COMPACT_ATOMS: atom_id res chain seq x y z
N MET A 1 -27.16 48.46 -42.37
CA MET A 1 -27.42 47.86 -41.04
C MET A 1 -26.38 46.79 -40.79
N LYS A 2 -25.53 46.97 -39.77
CA LYS A 2 -24.52 46.00 -39.32
C LYS A 2 -25.20 44.91 -38.49
N PHE A 3 -24.79 43.65 -38.65
CA PHE A 3 -24.93 42.64 -37.59
C PHE A 3 -23.60 41.88 -37.46
N LEU A 4 -22.89 42.19 -36.38
CA LEU A 4 -21.80 41.39 -35.83
C LEU A 4 -22.44 40.23 -35.06
N ILE A 5 -22.06 39.00 -35.35
CA ILE A 5 -22.39 37.84 -34.53
C ILE A 5 -21.19 37.56 -33.62
N TYR A 6 -21.37 37.81 -32.32
CA TYR A 6 -20.45 37.38 -31.27
C TYR A 6 -20.70 35.88 -30.99
N LEU A 7 -19.75 35.01 -31.31
CA LEU A 7 -19.69 33.68 -30.69
C LEU A 7 -18.96 33.82 -29.35
N GLY A 8 -19.71 33.73 -28.26
CA GLY A 8 -19.16 33.64 -26.91
C GLY A 8 -18.48 32.30 -26.68
N PHE A 9 -17.20 32.31 -26.35
CA PHE A 9 -16.51 31.16 -25.76
C PHE A 9 -17.03 30.96 -24.34
N ILE A 10 -17.78 29.88 -24.11
CA ILE A 10 -18.12 29.42 -22.75
C ILE A 10 -16.90 28.64 -22.25
N LEU A 11 -16.19 29.24 -21.30
CA LEU A 11 -15.12 28.60 -20.54
C LEU A 11 -15.77 27.57 -19.60
N PHE A 12 -15.67 26.28 -19.91
CA PHE A 12 -16.05 25.22 -18.98
C PHE A 12 -15.00 25.17 -17.86
N ALA A 13 -15.34 25.71 -16.69
CA ALA A 13 -14.59 25.44 -15.47
C ALA A 13 -14.79 23.97 -15.09
N ILE A 14 -13.74 23.16 -15.25
CA ILE A 14 -13.70 21.80 -14.71
C ILE A 14 -13.53 21.94 -13.19
N LEU A 15 -14.64 21.79 -12.47
CA LEU A 15 -14.61 21.62 -11.01
C LEU A 15 -13.98 20.24 -10.70
N PRO A 16 -13.00 20.14 -9.78
CA PRO A 16 -12.53 18.85 -9.31
C PRO A 16 -13.70 18.16 -8.59
N GLN A 17 -14.15 17.02 -9.13
CA GLN A 17 -15.13 16.18 -8.46
C GLN A 17 -14.50 15.65 -7.17
N ALA A 18 -15.03 16.12 -6.04
CA ALA A 18 -14.72 15.55 -4.74
C ALA A 18 -15.01 14.04 -4.75
N CYS A 19 -14.01 13.25 -4.38
CA CYS A 19 -14.10 11.81 -4.23
C CYS A 19 -15.27 11.47 -3.30
N ASN A 20 -16.28 10.77 -3.83
CA ASN A 20 -17.50 10.44 -3.10
C ASN A 20 -17.18 9.37 -2.04
N LYS A 21 -17.17 9.79 -0.77
CA LYS A 21 -16.90 8.96 0.43
C LYS A 21 -17.77 7.71 0.58
N GLN A 22 -18.84 7.57 -0.20
CA GLN A 22 -19.88 6.56 0.05
C GLN A 22 -19.56 5.15 -0.49
N GLN A 23 -18.61 4.97 -1.40
CA GLN A 23 -18.44 3.68 -2.09
C GLN A 23 -17.42 2.72 -1.45
N LEU A 24 -16.57 3.19 -0.54
CA LEU A 24 -15.61 2.36 0.21
C LEU A 24 -16.20 1.83 1.53
N SER A 25 -17.21 2.51 2.10
CA SER A 25 -17.86 2.09 3.35
C SER A 25 -18.67 0.80 3.18
N ASP A 26 -19.32 0.63 2.03
CA ASP A 26 -20.36 -0.38 1.87
C ASP A 26 -19.82 -1.79 1.55
N MET A 27 -18.55 -1.92 1.18
CA MET A 27 -17.88 -3.22 1.03
C MET A 27 -17.28 -3.76 2.34
N VAL A 28 -17.06 -2.91 3.35
CA VAL A 28 -16.42 -3.27 4.63
C VAL A 28 -17.44 -3.34 5.78
N LEU A 29 -18.51 -2.55 5.75
CA LEU A 29 -19.44 -2.40 6.87
C LEU A 29 -20.65 -3.33 6.85
N GLY A 30 -20.66 -4.33 5.96
CA GLY A 30 -21.84 -5.17 5.70
C GLY A 30 -22.34 -6.06 6.83
N ASN A 31 -21.73 -6.09 8.04
CA ASN A 31 -22.22 -6.93 9.15
C ASN A 31 -21.69 -6.57 10.56
N VAL A 32 -21.68 -5.30 10.96
CA VAL A 32 -21.42 -4.95 12.38
C VAL A 32 -22.63 -4.25 12.98
N THR A 33 -23.69 -5.00 13.27
CA THR A 33 -24.74 -4.57 14.21
C THR A 33 -24.93 -5.65 15.27
N GLY A 34 -24.33 -5.44 16.44
CA GLY A 34 -24.53 -6.29 17.62
C GLY A 34 -23.28 -6.56 18.45
N ILE A 35 -22.66 -5.52 19.05
CA ILE A 35 -21.65 -5.73 20.10
C ILE A 35 -22.39 -5.86 21.44
N ASN A 36 -22.68 -7.09 21.85
CA ASN A 36 -22.95 -7.40 23.25
C ASN A 36 -21.61 -7.41 23.99
N ASN A 37 -21.35 -6.36 24.77
CA ASN A 37 -20.17 -6.21 25.58
C ASN A 37 -20.19 -7.23 26.74
N SER A 38 -19.47 -8.35 26.62
CA SER A 38 -19.17 -9.23 27.75
C SER A 38 -17.69 -9.13 28.13
N SER A 39 -17.46 -8.65 29.36
CA SER A 39 -16.27 -8.79 30.22
C SER A 39 -14.93 -8.15 29.82
N SER A 40 -14.66 -7.01 30.47
CA SER A 40 -13.40 -6.48 31.03
C SER A 40 -12.19 -6.16 30.16
N CYS A 41 -12.17 -6.46 28.87
CA CYS A 41 -11.01 -6.18 28.04
C CYS A 41 -11.36 -5.26 26.87
N THR A 42 -10.96 -3.99 26.96
CA THR A 42 -11.15 -2.98 25.91
C THR A 42 -9.84 -2.76 25.17
N ASP A 43 -9.82 -3.15 23.90
CA ASP A 43 -8.82 -2.65 22.96
C ASP A 43 -9.00 -1.12 22.81
N VAL A 44 -7.89 -0.39 22.79
CA VAL A 44 -7.89 1.08 22.91
C VAL A 44 -7.74 1.75 21.54
N GLU A 45 -7.38 0.99 20.51
CA GLU A 45 -7.19 1.50 19.17
C GLU A 45 -8.48 1.40 18.34
N ASP A 46 -8.88 2.54 17.76
CA ASP A 46 -10.05 2.63 16.89
C ASP A 46 -9.68 2.33 15.43
N TYR A 47 -10.56 1.60 14.75
CA TYR A 47 -10.43 1.38 13.30
C TYR A 47 -10.64 2.70 12.56
N ASP A 48 -9.62 3.17 11.84
CA ASP A 48 -9.63 4.48 11.17
C ASP A 48 -9.15 4.38 9.71
N LEU A 49 -10.07 4.69 8.78
CA LEU A 49 -9.83 4.77 7.34
C LEU A 49 -9.68 6.22 6.84
N SER A 50 -9.62 7.19 7.75
CA SER A 50 -9.47 8.60 7.39
C SER A 50 -8.15 8.83 6.67
N ARG A 51 -8.20 9.69 5.65
CA ARG A 51 -7.06 10.10 4.85
C ARG A 51 -7.09 11.62 4.72
N GLY A 52 -5.94 12.25 4.89
CA GLY A 52 -5.80 13.67 4.63
C GLY A 52 -5.99 13.99 3.15
N GLN A 53 -6.37 15.23 2.85
CA GLN A 53 -6.41 15.70 1.46
C GLN A 53 -5.00 15.87 0.92
N CYS A 54 -4.82 15.65 -0.38
CA CYS A 54 -3.56 15.95 -1.07
C CYS A 54 -3.68 17.28 -1.80
N THR A 55 -3.22 18.36 -1.17
CA THR A 55 -3.31 19.73 -1.68
C THR A 55 -1.96 20.40 -1.84
N GLU A 56 -0.90 19.78 -1.33
CA GLU A 56 0.41 20.40 -1.24
C GLU A 56 1.27 20.03 -2.43
N THR A 57 1.90 21.03 -3.02
CA THR A 57 3.03 20.87 -3.94
C THR A 57 4.32 20.89 -3.14
N LEU A 58 5.27 20.02 -3.50
CA LEU A 58 6.59 19.99 -2.89
C LEU A 58 7.52 21.02 -3.55
N GLY A 59 8.44 21.59 -2.76
CA GLY A 59 9.48 22.50 -3.24
C GLY A 59 10.69 21.79 -3.87
N TRP A 60 10.54 20.51 -4.21
CA TRP A 60 11.59 19.66 -4.80
C TRP A 60 11.00 18.95 -6.01
N ASP A 61 11.82 18.76 -7.04
CA ASP A 61 11.46 17.96 -8.20
C ASP A 61 11.58 16.46 -7.89
N SER A 62 10.73 15.65 -8.52
CA SER A 62 10.89 14.20 -8.51
C SER A 62 12.08 13.79 -9.36
N GLU A 63 12.97 12.99 -8.78
CA GLU A 63 14.10 12.40 -9.49
C GLU A 63 14.04 10.88 -9.35
N VAL A 64 13.84 10.20 -10.47
CA VAL A 64 13.95 8.74 -10.55
C VAL A 64 14.61 8.36 -11.87
N THR A 65 15.59 7.47 -11.81
CA THR A 65 16.24 6.88 -12.98
C THR A 65 16.23 5.36 -12.82
N ILE A 66 15.70 4.67 -13.83
CA ILE A 66 15.68 3.22 -13.90
C ILE A 66 16.52 2.81 -15.12
N SER A 67 17.60 2.08 -14.88
CA SER A 67 18.45 1.55 -15.95
C SER A 67 18.65 0.05 -15.79
N ILE A 68 18.88 -0.64 -16.91
CA ILE A 68 19.15 -2.08 -16.93
C ILE A 68 20.54 -2.30 -17.52
N SER A 69 21.35 -3.08 -16.82
CA SER A 69 22.63 -3.58 -17.32
C SER A 69 22.75 -5.05 -16.99
N GLY A 70 22.77 -5.89 -18.03
CA GLY A 70 22.74 -7.35 -17.87
C GLY A 70 21.51 -7.81 -17.09
N THR A 71 21.75 -8.51 -15.98
CA THR A 71 20.70 -9.07 -15.11
C THR A 71 20.27 -8.14 -13.97
N THR A 72 20.71 -6.89 -13.98
CA THR A 72 20.46 -5.94 -12.88
C THR A 72 19.68 -4.74 -13.37
N ARG A 73 18.55 -4.46 -12.71
CA ARG A 73 17.82 -3.19 -12.77
C ARG A 73 18.33 -2.31 -11.63
N THR A 74 18.87 -1.15 -11.97
CA THR A 74 19.32 -0.14 -11.00
C THR A 74 18.31 1.00 -10.99
N ILE A 75 17.76 1.29 -9.80
CA ILE A 75 16.82 2.38 -9.56
C ILE A 75 17.50 3.39 -8.65
N THR A 76 17.78 4.58 -9.15
CA THR A 76 18.23 5.72 -8.33
C THR A 76 17.06 6.67 -8.15
N SER A 77 16.74 7.05 -6.92
CA SER A 77 15.67 8.00 -6.67
C SER A 77 15.93 8.88 -5.46
N ASN A 78 15.35 10.08 -5.48
CA ASN A 78 15.28 11.00 -4.35
C ASN A 78 14.03 10.80 -3.47
N GLY A 79 13.13 9.86 -3.81
CA GLY A 79 11.93 9.56 -3.02
C GLY A 79 10.87 10.67 -3.00
N ILE A 80 10.97 11.66 -3.88
CA ILE A 80 9.98 12.74 -4.01
C ILE A 80 8.93 12.33 -5.06
N PRO A 81 7.62 12.30 -4.71
CA PRO A 81 6.57 12.03 -5.69
C PRO A 81 6.38 13.21 -6.65
N ASP A 82 5.92 12.91 -7.86
CA ASP A 82 5.52 13.86 -8.91
C ASP A 82 4.01 14.20 -8.89
N HIS A 83 3.35 13.97 -7.76
CA HIS A 83 1.94 14.28 -7.53
C HIS A 83 1.75 15.10 -6.25
N LEU A 84 0.55 15.65 -6.04
CA LEU A 84 0.21 16.36 -4.80
C LEU A 84 0.27 15.43 -3.60
N VAL A 85 0.63 15.97 -2.44
CA VAL A 85 0.75 15.24 -1.18
C VAL A 85 -0.06 15.90 -0.07
N GLY A 86 -0.20 15.20 1.05
CA GLY A 86 -0.79 15.74 2.26
C GLY A 86 0.01 16.86 2.92
N LEU A 87 -0.65 17.56 3.85
CA LEU A 87 0.00 18.54 4.71
C LEU A 87 0.85 17.82 5.79
N PHE A 88 2.16 17.89 5.65
CA PHE A 88 3.13 17.24 6.53
C PHE A 88 4.08 18.24 7.20
N GLY A 89 4.63 17.87 8.36
CA GLY A 89 5.58 18.69 9.12
C GLY A 89 4.98 19.29 10.40
N ASN A 90 5.81 19.95 11.21
CA ASN A 90 5.40 20.55 12.48
C ASN A 90 4.65 21.89 12.26
N LYS A 91 3.50 21.83 11.58
CA LYS A 91 2.59 22.96 11.30
C LYS A 91 1.15 22.59 11.65
N ALA A 92 0.34 23.59 11.96
CA ALA A 92 -1.07 23.39 12.33
C ALA A 92 -1.84 22.68 11.20
N GLY A 93 -2.62 21.66 11.57
CA GLY A 93 -3.39 20.85 10.64
C GLY A 93 -2.60 19.77 9.89
N ALA A 94 -1.30 19.64 10.14
CA ALA A 94 -0.50 18.58 9.52
C ALA A 94 -0.93 17.19 10.02
N LEU A 95 -0.95 16.23 9.11
CA LEU A 95 -1.36 14.85 9.36
C LEU A 95 -0.31 14.10 10.20
N ASN A 96 0.96 14.42 9.97
CA ASN A 96 2.11 13.82 10.63
C ASN A 96 3.17 14.92 10.88
N PRO A 97 3.84 14.94 12.04
CA PRO A 97 4.79 15.99 12.41
C PRO A 97 6.07 16.02 11.56
N ASN A 98 6.36 14.95 10.81
CA ASN A 98 7.55 14.85 9.96
C ASN A 98 7.29 15.51 8.61
N ALA A 99 8.22 16.34 8.13
CA ALA A 99 8.13 16.96 6.82
C ALA A 99 8.86 16.12 5.75
N ILE A 100 8.31 16.04 4.55
CA ILE A 100 8.94 15.34 3.41
C ILE A 100 10.28 15.99 3.09
N ARG A 101 11.30 15.16 2.84
CA ARG A 101 12.65 15.57 2.42
C ARG A 101 13.21 14.58 1.40
N PRO A 102 13.98 15.04 0.40
CA PRO A 102 14.64 14.15 -0.56
C PRO A 102 15.56 13.13 0.15
N GLN A 103 15.48 11.87 -0.28
CA GLN A 103 16.30 10.75 0.19
C GLN A 103 17.03 10.16 -1.02
N GLN A 104 18.30 10.53 -1.25
CA GLN A 104 19.03 9.95 -2.37
C GLN A 104 19.45 8.52 -2.07
N ALA A 105 18.90 7.57 -2.82
CA ALA A 105 19.16 6.14 -2.67
C ALA A 105 19.31 5.44 -4.02
N THR A 106 20.02 4.31 -4.02
CA THR A 106 20.20 3.45 -5.19
C THR A 106 19.88 2.01 -4.83
N TYR A 107 18.95 1.41 -5.55
CA TYR A 107 18.49 0.04 -5.37
C TYR A 107 18.84 -0.80 -6.59
N ARG A 108 19.29 -2.04 -6.36
CA ARG A 108 19.65 -3.00 -7.40
C ARG A 108 18.80 -4.24 -7.22
N ILE A 109 17.97 -4.55 -8.22
CA ILE A 109 17.11 -5.74 -8.23
C ILE A 109 17.39 -6.57 -9.48
N THR A 110 17.18 -7.88 -9.39
CA THR A 110 17.35 -8.78 -10.53
C THR A 110 16.28 -8.50 -11.61
N THR A 111 16.65 -8.60 -12.88
CA THR A 111 15.70 -8.63 -14.00
C THR A 111 15.22 -10.04 -14.33
N GLN A 112 15.80 -11.06 -13.69
CA GLN A 112 15.47 -12.48 -13.85
C GLN A 112 15.07 -13.07 -12.49
N PRO A 113 13.95 -12.61 -11.91
CA PRO A 113 13.47 -13.15 -10.65
C PRO A 113 13.01 -14.59 -10.81
N SER A 114 13.15 -15.39 -9.75
CA SER A 114 12.66 -16.77 -9.68
C SER A 114 12.04 -17.02 -8.31
N LYS A 115 10.97 -17.81 -8.28
CA LYS A 115 10.33 -18.23 -7.03
C LYS A 115 11.28 -19.13 -6.24
N LYS A 116 11.38 -18.90 -4.94
CA LYS A 116 11.99 -19.81 -3.97
C LYS A 116 10.95 -20.81 -3.47
N GLY A 117 11.42 -21.94 -2.95
CA GLY A 117 10.56 -22.89 -2.21
C GLY A 117 10.11 -22.38 -0.84
N THR A 118 10.61 -21.22 -0.39
CA THR A 118 10.27 -20.59 0.88
C THR A 118 10.04 -19.10 0.67
N LEU A 119 8.98 -18.56 1.27
CA LEU A 119 8.69 -17.13 1.23
C LEU A 119 9.61 -16.34 2.15
N THR A 120 9.88 -15.10 1.75
CA THR A 120 10.54 -14.10 2.60
C THR A 120 9.49 -13.11 3.09
N TRP A 121 9.05 -13.26 4.34
CA TRP A 121 8.15 -12.30 4.99
C TRP A 121 8.84 -10.96 5.22
N LEU A 122 8.13 -9.87 4.94
CA LEU A 122 8.57 -8.50 5.19
C LEU A 122 8.63 -8.17 6.69
N PHE A 123 7.94 -8.97 7.51
CA PHE A 123 7.81 -8.80 8.94
C PHE A 123 8.25 -10.06 9.70
N ASP A 124 8.78 -9.88 10.90
CA ASP A 124 9.12 -10.94 11.83
C ASP A 124 8.36 -10.73 13.15
N PRO A 125 7.49 -11.66 13.57
CA PRO A 125 6.74 -11.55 14.83
C PRO A 125 7.59 -11.42 16.08
N SER A 126 8.91 -11.67 16.00
CA SER A 126 9.84 -11.48 17.11
C SER A 126 10.58 -10.13 17.09
N SER A 127 10.68 -9.46 15.94
CA SER A 127 11.55 -8.28 15.79
C SER A 127 10.99 -7.12 14.95
N GLY A 128 9.82 -7.29 14.35
CA GLY A 128 9.15 -6.25 13.56
C GLY A 128 9.48 -6.27 12.05
N PRO A 129 9.29 -5.13 11.35
CA PRO A 129 9.60 -5.00 9.93
C PRO A 129 11.07 -5.33 9.61
N ARG A 130 11.30 -6.03 8.50
CA ARG A 130 12.61 -6.49 8.02
C ARG A 130 12.96 -6.03 6.61
N TYR A 131 11.96 -5.76 5.78
CA TYR A 131 12.16 -5.32 4.39
C TYR A 131 11.05 -4.35 3.99
N SER A 132 11.41 -3.32 3.24
CA SER A 132 10.44 -2.63 2.39
C SER A 132 10.08 -3.54 1.21
N PHE A 133 8.86 -3.44 0.70
CA PHE A 133 8.36 -4.36 -0.32
C PHE A 133 9.03 -4.15 -1.69
N GLY A 134 9.24 -2.91 -2.10
CA GLY A 134 9.77 -2.58 -3.42
C GLY A 134 9.68 -1.10 -3.75
N MET A 135 9.85 -0.79 -5.04
CA MET A 135 9.90 0.58 -5.54
C MET A 135 8.88 0.78 -6.65
N MET A 136 8.07 1.84 -6.55
CA MET A 136 7.18 2.26 -7.64
C MET A 136 7.97 2.97 -8.75
N LEU A 137 7.42 3.02 -9.97
CA LEU A 137 8.12 3.62 -11.11
C LEU A 137 8.29 5.14 -10.98
N ASN A 138 7.54 5.80 -10.08
CA ASN A 138 7.77 7.20 -9.71
C ASN A 138 8.86 7.42 -8.65
N GLY A 139 9.55 6.36 -8.21
CA GLY A 139 10.67 6.47 -7.28
C GLY A 139 10.28 6.55 -5.79
N VAL A 140 9.01 6.38 -5.45
CA VAL A 140 8.56 6.27 -4.05
C VAL A 140 8.47 4.81 -3.63
N GLU A 141 8.95 4.53 -2.42
CA GLU A 141 9.01 3.18 -1.86
C GLU A 141 7.63 2.67 -1.44
N MET A 142 7.40 1.37 -1.64
CA MET A 142 6.31 0.62 -1.05
C MET A 142 6.79 -0.01 0.26
N ASP A 143 6.24 0.43 1.38
CA ASP A 143 6.63 -0.02 2.73
C ASP A 143 5.36 -0.25 3.55
N PRO A 144 4.73 -1.43 3.44
CA PRO A 144 3.41 -1.65 4.00
C PRO A 144 3.42 -1.96 5.50
N GLU A 145 4.54 -2.44 6.05
CA GLU A 145 4.62 -2.87 7.44
C GLU A 145 4.88 -1.69 8.37
N ALA A 146 3.89 -1.33 9.18
CA ALA A 146 4.06 -0.32 10.21
C ALA A 146 5.05 -0.81 11.29
N ALA A 147 5.77 0.11 11.93
CA ALA A 147 6.60 -0.18 13.11
C ALA A 147 5.83 0.14 14.40
N GLU A 148 4.61 -0.39 14.51
CA GLU A 148 3.65 -0.06 15.56
C GLU A 148 3.24 -1.34 16.30
N PRO A 149 4.09 -1.90 17.19
CA PRO A 149 3.79 -3.11 17.96
C PRO A 149 3.00 -2.82 19.23
N TRP A 150 2.31 -3.83 19.74
CA TRP A 150 1.60 -3.77 21.01
C TRP A 150 2.57 -3.65 22.21
N PRO A 151 2.24 -2.90 23.28
CA PRO A 151 1.16 -1.92 23.34
C PRO A 151 1.53 -0.64 22.59
N HIS A 152 0.55 -0.02 21.92
CA HIS A 152 0.74 1.19 21.09
C HIS A 152 0.82 2.47 21.92
N THR A 153 1.73 2.53 22.88
CA THR A 153 1.96 3.73 23.69
C THR A 153 2.87 4.71 22.98
N ARG A 154 2.65 6.03 23.16
CA ARG A 154 3.53 7.09 22.63
C ARG A 154 4.30 7.76 23.78
N PRO A 155 5.65 7.79 23.77
CA PRO A 155 6.55 7.10 22.84
C PRO A 155 6.56 5.56 23.07
N ILE A 156 6.88 4.81 22.03
CA ILE A 156 6.96 3.34 22.09
C ILE A 156 8.22 2.93 22.85
N ASN A 157 8.08 2.06 23.85
CA ASN A 157 9.20 1.43 24.54
C ASN A 157 9.55 0.08 23.89
N PHE A 158 10.38 0.11 22.85
CA PHE A 158 10.78 -1.09 22.08
C PHE A 158 11.43 -2.23 22.89
N ASN A 159 11.80 -2.02 24.15
CA ASN A 159 12.30 -3.09 25.03
C ASN A 159 11.18 -3.97 25.62
N ASN A 160 9.92 -3.55 25.52
CA ASN A 160 8.79 -4.24 26.10
C ASN A 160 7.57 -4.17 25.17
N VAL A 161 7.72 -4.78 24.00
CA VAL A 161 6.70 -4.83 22.95
C VAL A 161 6.44 -6.26 22.49
N ASN A 162 5.25 -6.49 21.96
CA ASN A 162 4.82 -7.71 21.31
C ASN A 162 4.61 -7.45 19.82
N TRP A 163 5.61 -7.81 19.01
CA TRP A 163 5.55 -7.67 17.56
C TRP A 163 4.56 -8.62 16.89
N ALA A 164 4.12 -9.71 17.54
CA ALA A 164 3.07 -10.56 16.98
C ALA A 164 1.73 -9.82 16.78
N TRP A 165 1.56 -8.68 17.45
CA TRP A 165 0.42 -7.78 17.31
C TRP A 165 0.91 -6.40 16.88
N ASN A 166 0.98 -6.21 15.58
CA ASN A 166 1.40 -4.98 14.94
C ASN A 166 0.22 -4.34 14.21
N LEU A 167 0.04 -3.03 14.36
CA LEU A 167 -1.03 -2.32 13.65
C LEU A 167 -0.81 -2.38 12.15
N ASP A 168 -1.90 -2.55 11.41
CA ASP A 168 -1.93 -2.34 9.98
C ASP A 168 -2.06 -0.83 9.72
N ALA A 169 -1.06 -0.26 9.02
CA ALA A 169 -1.00 1.17 8.76
C ALA A 169 -2.23 1.71 8.01
N MET A 170 -2.92 0.86 7.25
CA MET A 170 -4.10 1.24 6.48
C MET A 170 -5.39 1.25 7.32
N SER A 171 -5.35 0.73 8.55
CA SER A 171 -6.53 0.51 9.40
C SER A 171 -6.56 1.38 10.66
N VAL A 172 -5.55 2.24 10.85
CA VAL A 172 -5.42 3.14 12.02
C VAL A 172 -4.92 4.52 11.60
N ASN A 173 -5.01 5.50 12.52
CA ASN A 173 -4.59 6.86 12.25
C ASN A 173 -3.07 7.05 12.40
N LEU A 174 -2.32 6.82 11.31
CA LEU A 174 -0.89 7.17 11.21
C LEU A 174 -0.63 8.48 10.47
N GLY A 175 -1.67 9.29 10.25
CA GLY A 175 -1.54 10.53 9.49
C GLY A 175 -1.32 10.28 7.99
N LEU A 176 -1.99 9.27 7.43
CA LEU A 176 -1.93 8.97 6.00
C LEU A 176 -2.63 10.06 5.18
N ASP A 177 -2.06 10.42 4.03
CA ASP A 177 -2.71 11.27 3.04
C ASP A 177 -3.57 10.46 2.04
N CYS A 178 -4.17 11.16 1.07
CA CYS A 178 -5.04 10.55 0.06
C CYS A 178 -4.34 9.53 -0.84
N ASN A 179 -3.00 9.49 -0.85
CA ASN A 179 -2.21 8.51 -1.57
C ASN A 179 -1.85 7.30 -0.68
N ASN A 180 -2.47 7.17 0.50
CA ASN A 180 -2.16 6.11 1.46
C ASN A 180 -0.68 6.10 1.88
N ALA A 181 -0.10 7.29 2.03
CA ALA A 181 1.29 7.48 2.42
C ALA A 181 1.43 8.41 3.62
N HIS A 182 2.55 8.26 4.33
CA HIS A 182 2.99 9.23 5.30
C HIS A 182 4.51 9.41 5.27
N VAL A 183 5.02 10.19 6.23
CA VAL A 183 6.42 10.57 6.31
C VAL A 183 7.08 9.97 7.55
N GLN A 184 8.21 9.30 7.37
CA GLN A 184 9.06 8.83 8.47
C GLN A 184 9.82 10.01 9.12
N PRO A 185 10.37 9.86 10.34
CA PRO A 185 11.19 10.90 10.98
C PRO A 185 12.39 11.39 10.17
N THR A 186 12.88 10.58 9.23
CA THR A 186 13.97 10.92 8.29
C THR A 186 13.53 11.87 7.17
N GLY A 187 12.22 12.08 7.01
CA GLY A 187 11.61 12.81 5.90
C GLY A 187 11.23 11.94 4.70
N LYS A 188 11.40 10.61 4.80
CA LYS A 188 11.04 9.66 3.74
C LYS A 188 9.52 9.52 3.60
N TYR A 189 8.99 9.92 2.45
CA TYR A 189 7.61 9.63 2.05
C TYR A 189 7.53 8.23 1.43
N HIS A 190 6.50 7.45 1.78
CA HIS A 190 6.37 6.04 1.36
C HIS A 190 4.89 5.60 1.40
N TYR A 191 4.52 4.65 0.55
CA TYR A 191 3.16 4.14 0.43
C TYR A 191 2.92 2.89 1.27
N HIS A 192 1.80 2.87 1.99
CA HIS A 192 1.23 1.67 2.63
C HIS A 192 0.14 0.99 1.80
N GLY A 193 -0.41 1.70 0.80
CA GLY A 193 -1.49 1.23 -0.06
C GLY A 193 -1.45 1.88 -1.45
N SER A 194 -2.57 1.84 -2.15
CA SER A 194 -2.72 2.41 -3.51
C SER A 194 -2.50 3.93 -3.54
N PRO A 195 -1.51 4.45 -4.29
CA PRO A 195 -1.31 5.90 -4.43
C PRO A 195 -2.26 6.49 -5.47
N MET A 196 -3.39 7.00 -5.01
CA MET A 196 -4.51 7.40 -5.88
C MET A 196 -4.11 8.37 -7.00
N LEU A 197 -3.37 9.45 -6.67
CA LEU A 197 -3.00 10.45 -7.68
C LEU A 197 -1.96 9.92 -8.67
N TYR A 198 -1.07 9.02 -8.23
CA TYR A 198 -0.13 8.37 -9.14
C TYR A 198 -0.85 7.40 -10.09
N LEU A 199 -1.83 6.64 -9.59
CA LEU A 199 -2.66 5.76 -10.41
C LEU A 199 -3.50 6.54 -11.43
N GLU A 200 -4.00 7.73 -11.06
CA GLU A 200 -4.67 8.66 -11.98
C GLU A 200 -3.72 9.14 -13.10
N GLN A 201 -2.49 9.53 -12.77
CA GLN A 201 -1.48 9.92 -13.77
C GLN A 201 -1.15 8.79 -14.74
N LEU A 202 -1.09 7.54 -14.25
CA LEU A 202 -0.91 6.35 -15.09
C LEU A 202 -2.15 6.00 -15.94
N ASN A 203 -3.27 6.69 -15.75
CA ASN A 203 -4.58 6.36 -16.30
C ASN A 203 -4.96 4.89 -15.99
N ALA A 204 -4.66 4.44 -14.77
CA ALA A 204 -4.96 3.09 -14.33
C ALA A 204 -6.48 2.87 -14.32
N SER A 205 -6.95 1.82 -14.99
CA SER A 205 -8.38 1.55 -15.14
C SER A 205 -8.63 0.07 -15.43
N ALA A 206 -9.89 -0.36 -15.32
CA ALA A 206 -10.31 -1.74 -15.60
C ALA A 206 -10.04 -2.19 -17.05
N ALA A 207 -9.67 -1.27 -17.94
CA ALA A 207 -9.38 -1.55 -19.35
C ALA A 207 -7.94 -2.03 -19.61
N LYS A 208 -7.03 -1.96 -18.63
CA LYS A 208 -5.63 -2.41 -18.81
C LYS A 208 -5.00 -2.89 -17.50
N MET A 209 -4.10 -3.86 -17.62
CA MET A 209 -3.10 -4.09 -16.57
C MET A 209 -2.17 -2.88 -16.51
N THR A 210 -1.91 -2.37 -15.31
CA THR A 210 -1.04 -1.20 -15.13
C THR A 210 0.16 -1.60 -14.28
N LEU A 211 1.34 -1.67 -14.89
CA LEU A 211 2.59 -1.85 -14.16
C LEU A 211 2.86 -0.60 -13.33
N VAL A 212 3.04 -0.76 -12.02
CA VAL A 212 3.27 0.36 -11.09
C VAL A 212 4.66 0.35 -10.47
N GLY A 213 5.37 -0.78 -10.51
CA GLY A 213 6.67 -0.90 -9.88
C GLY A 213 7.28 -2.29 -9.97
N TYR A 214 8.34 -2.48 -9.20
CA TYR A 214 9.02 -3.76 -9.03
C TYR A 214 9.27 -4.03 -7.56
N ALA A 215 9.03 -5.27 -7.14
CA ALA A 215 9.30 -5.74 -5.80
C ALA A 215 10.82 -5.89 -5.58
N ALA A 216 11.24 -5.94 -4.31
CA ALA A 216 12.64 -6.08 -3.93
C ALA A 216 13.31 -7.35 -4.49
N ASP A 217 12.52 -8.38 -4.81
CA ASP A 217 12.98 -9.62 -5.43
C ASP A 217 13.01 -9.62 -6.96
N GLY A 218 12.63 -8.52 -7.59
CA GLY A 218 12.70 -8.29 -9.04
C GLY A 218 11.42 -8.56 -9.83
N PHE A 219 10.40 -9.20 -9.22
CA PHE A 219 9.12 -9.42 -9.89
C PHE A 219 8.34 -8.10 -10.08
N PRO A 220 7.58 -7.96 -11.18
CA PRO A 220 6.76 -6.78 -11.43
C PRO A 220 5.57 -6.70 -10.47
N VAL A 221 5.12 -5.46 -10.25
CA VAL A 221 3.96 -5.14 -9.40
C VAL A 221 2.94 -4.40 -10.25
N TYR A 222 1.69 -4.90 -10.26
CA TYR A 222 0.58 -4.32 -11.02
C TYR A 222 -0.50 -3.77 -10.09
N TYR A 223 -1.22 -2.74 -10.56
CA TYR A 223 -2.46 -2.32 -9.93
C TYR A 223 -3.61 -3.27 -10.31
N LYS A 224 -4.44 -3.61 -9.32
CA LYS A 224 -5.55 -4.60 -9.17
C LYS A 224 -6.22 -5.28 -10.38
N TYR A 225 -6.06 -4.81 -11.61
CA TYR A 225 -6.65 -5.42 -12.80
C TYR A 225 -5.72 -6.44 -13.44
N GLY A 226 -6.25 -7.62 -13.74
CA GLY A 226 -5.55 -8.67 -14.48
C GLY A 226 -6.50 -9.58 -15.24
N TYR A 227 -5.95 -10.43 -16.10
CA TYR A 227 -6.71 -11.35 -16.93
C TYR A 227 -7.52 -12.36 -16.09
N SER A 228 -8.78 -12.57 -16.43
CA SER A 228 -9.67 -13.55 -15.77
C SER A 228 -9.16 -14.97 -15.90
N ASP A 229 -8.55 -15.29 -17.04
CA ASP A 229 -7.69 -16.46 -17.22
C ASP A 229 -6.23 -15.95 -17.24
N ALA A 230 -5.48 -16.28 -16.18
CA ALA A 230 -4.16 -15.74 -15.95
C ALA A 230 -3.17 -16.05 -17.09
N ASP A 231 -3.37 -17.13 -17.83
CA ASP A 231 -2.48 -17.56 -18.93
C ASP A 231 -2.95 -17.06 -20.30
N ASN A 232 -4.05 -16.30 -20.37
CA ASN A 232 -4.67 -15.89 -21.61
C ASN A 232 -4.88 -14.37 -21.70
N ALA A 233 -3.99 -13.71 -22.43
CA ALA A 233 -4.03 -12.26 -22.67
C ALA A 233 -5.25 -11.79 -23.50
N ARG A 234 -6.07 -12.71 -24.02
CA ARG A 234 -7.33 -12.39 -24.72
C ARG A 234 -8.55 -12.52 -23.80
N SER A 235 -8.38 -13.03 -22.59
CA SER A 235 -9.47 -13.09 -21.62
C SER A 235 -9.81 -11.69 -21.11
N ALA A 236 -11.00 -11.55 -20.51
CA ALA A 236 -11.42 -10.27 -19.96
C ALA A 236 -10.52 -9.86 -18.79
N LEU A 237 -10.32 -8.56 -18.60
CA LEU A 237 -9.71 -8.03 -17.38
C LEU A 237 -10.74 -7.96 -16.26
N ILE A 238 -10.34 -8.39 -15.07
CA ILE A 238 -11.14 -8.36 -13.85
C ILE A 238 -10.38 -7.66 -12.74
N ASN A 239 -11.10 -7.17 -11.73
CA ASN A 239 -10.49 -6.74 -10.47
C ASN A 239 -10.11 -7.99 -9.66
N LEU A 240 -8.81 -8.23 -9.48
CA LEU A 240 -8.29 -9.40 -8.79
C LEU A 240 -8.50 -9.27 -7.28
N SER A 241 -9.08 -10.31 -6.69
CA SER A 241 -9.37 -10.36 -5.25
C SER A 241 -8.22 -10.99 -4.46
N SER A 242 -7.90 -10.39 -3.31
CA SER A 242 -7.07 -11.01 -2.28
C SER A 242 -7.73 -12.29 -1.76
N SER A 243 -6.88 -13.24 -1.33
CA SER A 243 -7.29 -14.46 -0.63
C SER A 243 -7.20 -14.35 0.88
N TYR A 244 -7.07 -13.14 1.42
CA TYR A 244 -7.12 -12.89 2.86
C TYR A 244 -8.54 -12.56 3.31
N ARG A 245 -8.88 -12.96 4.52
CA ARG A 245 -10.09 -12.52 5.22
C ARG A 245 -9.80 -12.17 6.66
N LEU A 246 -10.69 -11.38 7.25
CA LEU A 246 -10.71 -11.14 8.68
C LEU A 246 -11.09 -12.44 9.42
N LYS A 247 -10.36 -12.76 10.49
CA LYS A 247 -10.70 -13.88 11.39
C LYS A 247 -12.01 -13.60 12.12
N SER A 248 -12.74 -14.65 12.48
CA SER A 248 -13.94 -14.55 13.33
C SER A 248 -13.61 -14.81 14.80
N GLY A 249 -14.37 -14.20 15.72
CA GLY A 249 -14.25 -14.45 17.16
C GLY A 249 -13.36 -13.44 17.88
N GLU A 250 -12.81 -13.85 19.02
CA GLU A 250 -12.00 -13.01 19.89
C GLU A 250 -10.51 -13.34 19.78
N ARG A 251 -9.68 -12.30 19.89
CA ARG A 251 -8.23 -12.41 20.06
C ARG A 251 -7.93 -13.08 21.40
N PRO A 252 -6.87 -13.90 21.47
CA PRO A 252 -6.50 -14.63 22.68
C PRO A 252 -5.81 -13.78 23.76
N GLY A 253 -5.61 -12.48 23.54
CA GLY A 253 -4.83 -11.64 24.45
C GLY A 253 -5.56 -11.30 25.75
N ASP A 254 -4.78 -10.84 26.73
CA ASP A 254 -5.21 -10.46 28.08
C ASP A 254 -5.39 -8.95 28.26
N GLY A 255 -5.16 -8.15 27.21
CA GLY A 255 -5.17 -6.69 27.25
C GLY A 255 -3.94 -6.06 27.89
N ILE A 256 -2.91 -6.86 28.20
CA ILE A 256 -1.65 -6.40 28.82
C ILE A 256 -0.48 -6.83 27.94
N THR A 257 -0.31 -8.12 27.72
CA THR A 257 0.76 -8.72 26.91
C THR A 257 0.40 -8.82 25.43
N ALA A 258 -0.89 -8.86 25.12
CA ALA A 258 -1.45 -8.88 23.77
C ALA A 258 -2.84 -8.24 23.77
N PRO A 259 -3.29 -7.68 22.63
CA PRO A 259 -4.64 -7.16 22.49
C PRO A 259 -5.67 -8.27 22.61
N CYS A 260 -6.80 -7.91 23.19
CA CYS A 260 -7.97 -8.75 23.38
C CYS A 260 -9.14 -8.23 22.52
N GLY A 261 -10.35 -8.74 22.77
CA GLY A 261 -11.56 -8.34 22.04
C GLY A 261 -11.65 -8.99 20.67
N ASN A 262 -12.64 -8.59 19.87
CA ASN A 262 -12.87 -9.18 18.55
C ASN A 262 -11.74 -8.86 17.57
N TYR A 263 -11.51 -9.76 16.61
CA TYR A 263 -10.71 -9.45 15.43
C TYR A 263 -11.37 -8.29 14.66
N SER A 264 -10.84 -7.07 14.79
CA SER A 264 -11.41 -5.86 14.19
C SER A 264 -10.76 -5.47 12.86
N GLY A 265 -9.61 -6.05 12.54
CA GLY A 265 -8.84 -5.74 11.33
C GLY A 265 -7.80 -4.65 11.52
N ILE A 266 -7.62 -4.13 12.75
CA ILE A 266 -6.60 -3.11 13.06
C ILE A 266 -5.20 -3.72 13.16
N TYR A 267 -5.08 -5.01 13.52
CA TYR A 267 -3.79 -5.71 13.53
C TYR A 267 -3.63 -6.53 12.27
N THR A 268 -2.39 -6.62 11.76
CA THR A 268 -2.08 -7.55 10.66
C THR A 268 -2.42 -9.00 11.03
N ALA A 269 -2.23 -9.37 12.30
CA ALA A 269 -2.57 -10.68 12.85
C ALA A 269 -4.08 -10.97 12.92
N ASP A 270 -4.96 -9.98 12.69
CA ASP A 270 -6.40 -10.20 12.60
C ASP A 270 -6.81 -10.90 11.31
N TYR A 271 -5.95 -10.91 10.30
CA TYR A 271 -6.24 -11.53 9.02
C TYR A 271 -5.66 -12.95 8.93
N GLU A 272 -6.29 -13.78 8.11
CA GLU A 272 -5.78 -15.08 7.70
C GLU A 272 -5.84 -15.24 6.19
N TYR A 273 -4.82 -15.88 5.63
CA TYR A 273 -4.84 -16.35 4.25
C TYR A 273 -5.71 -17.61 4.15
N VAL A 274 -6.60 -17.64 3.16
CA VAL A 274 -7.43 -18.79 2.84
C VAL A 274 -7.23 -19.14 1.37
N SER A 275 -6.55 -20.27 1.12
CA SER A 275 -6.25 -20.71 -0.23
C SER A 275 -7.52 -20.84 -1.08
N GLY A 276 -7.51 -20.21 -2.26
CA GLY A 276 -8.62 -20.23 -3.21
C GLY A 276 -9.81 -19.34 -2.84
N LEU A 277 -9.70 -18.49 -1.81
CA LEU A 277 -10.75 -17.52 -1.48
C LEU A 277 -10.90 -16.44 -2.57
N GLY A 278 -9.77 -15.95 -3.08
CA GLY A 278 -9.70 -14.99 -4.17
C GLY A 278 -8.82 -15.49 -5.33
N ASP A 279 -8.29 -14.55 -6.10
CA ASP A 279 -7.47 -14.83 -7.29
C ASP A 279 -5.97 -14.88 -6.98
N LEU A 280 -5.57 -14.42 -5.79
CA LEU A 280 -4.19 -14.15 -5.42
C LEU A 280 -3.69 -15.13 -4.35
N ASP A 281 -2.39 -15.42 -4.37
CA ASP A 281 -1.73 -16.27 -3.40
C ASP A 281 -1.43 -15.53 -2.08
N GLU A 282 -0.74 -16.22 -1.17
CA GLU A 282 -0.41 -15.71 0.17
C GLU A 282 0.52 -14.48 0.14
N CYS A 283 1.24 -14.24 -0.95
CA CYS A 283 1.98 -12.99 -1.17
C CYS A 283 1.23 -12.00 -2.06
N ASN A 284 -0.10 -12.11 -2.13
CA ASN A 284 -0.96 -11.21 -2.91
C ASN A 284 -0.52 -11.08 -4.38
N GLY A 285 -0.04 -12.17 -4.97
CA GLY A 285 0.33 -12.23 -6.37
C GLY A 285 -0.18 -13.48 -7.06
N ARG A 286 0.15 -13.64 -8.33
CA ARG A 286 -0.12 -14.86 -9.10
C ARG A 286 0.83 -14.99 -10.28
N THR A 287 0.84 -16.17 -10.89
CA THR A 287 1.56 -16.41 -12.16
C THR A 287 0.59 -16.24 -13.32
N GLY A 288 1.05 -15.60 -14.40
CA GLY A 288 0.28 -15.43 -15.62
C GLY A 288 0.96 -14.48 -16.60
N VAL A 289 0.33 -14.28 -17.76
CA VAL A 289 0.79 -13.34 -18.79
C VAL A 289 0.44 -11.89 -18.42
N THR A 290 1.31 -10.97 -18.82
CA THR A 290 1.09 -9.51 -18.69
C THR A 290 1.53 -8.80 -19.97
N PRO A 291 1.19 -7.51 -20.19
CA PRO A 291 1.67 -6.77 -21.35
C PRO A 291 3.19 -6.76 -21.50
N GLU A 292 3.93 -6.64 -20.38
CA GLU A 292 5.39 -6.59 -20.34
C GLU A 292 6.03 -7.99 -20.35
N TYR A 293 5.29 -9.02 -19.94
CA TYR A 293 5.74 -10.41 -19.83
C TYR A 293 4.76 -11.35 -20.53
N PRO A 294 4.73 -11.37 -21.89
CA PRO A 294 3.75 -12.13 -22.66
C PRO A 294 3.96 -13.66 -22.60
N GLU A 295 5.15 -14.11 -22.22
CA GLU A 295 5.46 -15.54 -21.98
C GLU A 295 5.07 -16.00 -20.56
N GLY A 296 4.56 -15.08 -19.74
CA GLY A 296 4.21 -15.34 -18.36
C GLY A 296 5.32 -14.96 -17.38
N THR A 297 4.89 -14.48 -16.21
CA THR A 297 5.76 -14.25 -15.06
C THR A 297 4.94 -14.41 -13.78
N TYR A 298 5.60 -14.51 -12.65
CA TYR A 298 4.93 -14.19 -11.39
C TYR A 298 4.88 -12.67 -11.20
N TYR A 299 3.77 -12.16 -10.71
CA TYR A 299 3.62 -10.75 -10.41
C TYR A 299 2.81 -10.53 -9.15
N TYR A 300 3.17 -9.48 -8.43
CA TYR A 300 2.41 -9.01 -7.28
C TYR A 300 1.31 -8.06 -7.72
N VAL A 301 0.26 -7.97 -6.90
CA VAL A 301 -0.89 -7.12 -7.17
C VAL A 301 -1.12 -6.20 -5.97
N ILE A 302 -1.26 -4.90 -6.25
CA ILE A 302 -1.78 -3.94 -5.27
C ILE A 302 -3.30 -3.99 -5.34
N THR A 303 -3.94 -4.26 -4.21
CA THR A 303 -5.40 -4.37 -4.05
C THR A 303 -5.96 -3.24 -3.19
N ASP A 304 -7.28 -2.99 -3.26
CA ASP A 304 -7.95 -2.00 -2.40
C ASP A 304 -8.41 -2.61 -1.06
N ILE A 305 -8.16 -3.91 -0.85
CA ILE A 305 -8.43 -4.66 0.38
C ILE A 305 -7.14 -5.29 0.90
N TYR A 306 -7.12 -5.66 2.18
CA TYR A 306 -5.96 -6.30 2.83
C TYR A 306 -5.40 -7.45 1.98
N PRO A 307 -4.07 -7.52 1.77
CA PRO A 307 -3.02 -6.76 2.46
C PRO A 307 -2.69 -5.38 1.86
N PHE A 308 -3.45 -4.94 0.84
CA PHE A 308 -3.19 -3.77 0.00
C PHE A 308 -1.92 -3.94 -0.84
N ILE A 309 -0.76 -3.87 -0.19
CA ILE A 309 0.55 -4.23 -0.74
C ILE A 309 0.97 -5.54 -0.07
N SER A 310 1.65 -6.43 -0.82
CA SER A 310 2.08 -7.73 -0.29
C SER A 310 2.91 -7.63 0.99
N ARG A 311 2.75 -8.64 1.87
CA ARG A 311 3.50 -8.82 3.13
C ARG A 311 4.63 -9.84 3.02
N CYS A 312 4.85 -10.41 1.85
CA CYS A 312 5.95 -11.32 1.59
C CYS A 312 6.48 -11.25 0.15
N LEU A 313 7.68 -11.79 -0.01
CA LEU A 313 8.37 -11.93 -1.28
C LEU A 313 8.57 -13.41 -1.60
N THR A 314 8.17 -13.83 -2.80
CA THR A 314 8.33 -15.20 -3.31
C THR A 314 9.74 -15.48 -3.82
N GLY A 315 10.49 -14.45 -4.22
CA GLY A 315 11.86 -14.56 -4.73
C GLY A 315 12.95 -14.24 -3.71
N THR A 316 14.14 -13.86 -4.21
CA THR A 316 15.24 -13.37 -3.37
C THR A 316 15.25 -11.86 -3.33
N PRO A 317 14.85 -11.21 -2.21
CA PRO A 317 14.99 -9.75 -2.12
C PRO A 317 16.42 -9.28 -2.26
N SER A 318 16.58 -8.12 -2.88
CA SER A 318 17.79 -7.32 -2.75
C SER A 318 17.97 -6.84 -1.32
N ASN A 319 19.22 -6.85 -0.84
CA ASN A 319 19.57 -6.29 0.47
C ASN A 319 19.42 -4.76 0.50
N ASP A 320 19.31 -4.08 -0.64
CA ASP A 320 19.09 -2.64 -0.69
C ASP A 320 17.73 -2.23 -0.09
N PHE A 321 16.78 -3.17 0.05
CA PHE A 321 15.48 -2.97 0.70
C PHE A 321 15.42 -3.48 2.14
N LYS A 322 16.52 -3.98 2.69
CA LYS A 322 16.53 -4.53 4.05
C LYS A 322 16.45 -3.42 5.09
N LEU A 323 15.52 -3.56 6.02
CA LEU A 323 15.30 -2.66 7.15
C LEU A 323 16.10 -3.17 8.36
N ARG A 324 17.27 -2.57 8.60
CA ARG A 324 18.25 -2.90 9.66
C ARG A 324 18.87 -4.31 9.63
#